data_AF-A0A497PHV9-F1
#
_entry.id   AF-A0A497PHV9-F1
#
_cell.length_a   1.000
_cell.length_b   1.000
_cell.length_c   1.000
_cell.angle_alpha   90.00
_cell.angle_beta   90.00
_cell.angle_gamma   90.00
#
_symmetry.space_group_name_H-M   'P 1'
#
loop_
_entity.id
_entity.type
_entity.pdbx_description
1 polymer ?
#
loop_
_entity_poly.entity_id
_entity_poly.type
_entity_poly.pdbx_seq_one_letter_code
_entity_poly.pdbx_strand_id
1 'polypeptide(L)'
;MNLKAVLFDLGDTLLHLDDNKNVNDIFMLGHQAMRDYLVGEGIDVGLKDIMKVSNGIYDVYIPFSVKSFIELKQPLIYSAILYQLGIADYANEELIAGAINSFHGPLVENYQIYEEVKGVLSELKNRKLKLGLISNNYSTTYFFRLLQKFDLNKYFNAKVVSSEIGIRKPHKGIFF
;
A
#
# COMPACT_ATOMS: atom_id res chain seq x y z
N MET A 1 -18.51 25.62 -17.15
CA MET A 1 -17.91 24.27 -17.12
C MET A 1 -18.82 23.37 -16.30
N ASN A 2 -19.30 22.25 -16.83
CA ASN A 2 -20.15 21.31 -16.08
C ASN A 2 -19.30 20.10 -15.67
N LEU A 3 -18.95 20.01 -14.40
CA LEU A 3 -18.13 18.94 -13.86
C LEU A 3 -18.94 17.64 -13.85
N LYS A 4 -18.36 16.54 -14.35
CA LYS A 4 -19.03 15.22 -14.38
C LYS A 4 -18.44 14.24 -13.38
N ALA A 5 -17.17 14.41 -13.03
CA ALA A 5 -16.45 13.50 -12.16
C ALA A 5 -15.36 14.23 -11.36
N VAL A 6 -14.98 13.63 -10.24
CA VAL A 6 -13.86 14.05 -9.39
C VAL A 6 -12.97 12.83 -9.13
N LEU A 7 -11.67 13.00 -9.30
CA LEU A 7 -10.66 11.98 -8.98
C LEU A 7 -9.97 12.36 -7.68
N PHE A 8 -9.80 11.40 -6.78
CA PHE A 8 -9.12 11.57 -5.51
C PHE A 8 -7.82 10.77 -5.48
N ASP A 9 -6.83 11.24 -4.73
CA ASP A 9 -5.79 10.39 -4.17
C ASP A 9 -6.30 9.68 -2.91
N LEU A 10 -5.55 8.71 -2.39
CA LEU A 10 -5.89 8.02 -1.14
C LEU A 10 -5.08 8.56 0.05
N GLY A 11 -3.75 8.33 0.05
CA GLY A 11 -2.86 8.77 1.12
C GLY A 11 -2.70 10.28 1.13
N ASP A 12 -2.64 10.87 2.32
CA ASP A 12 -2.52 12.30 2.58
C ASP A 12 -3.57 13.15 1.83
N THR A 13 -4.74 12.55 1.57
CA THR A 13 -5.89 13.19 0.93
C THR A 13 -7.19 12.70 1.55
N LEU A 14 -7.37 11.38 1.64
CA LEU A 14 -8.52 10.78 2.32
C LEU A 14 -8.12 10.11 3.62
N LEU A 15 -6.94 9.50 3.63
CA LEU A 15 -6.41 8.76 4.76
C LEU A 15 -5.02 9.26 5.10
N HIS A 16 -4.66 9.21 6.38
CA HIS A 16 -3.31 9.52 6.87
C HIS A 16 -2.91 8.52 7.94
N LEU A 17 -1.61 8.39 8.20
CA LEU A 17 -1.14 7.66 9.38
C LEU A 17 -1.46 8.48 10.64
N ASP A 18 -1.68 7.80 11.77
CA ASP A 18 -1.89 8.45 13.06
C ASP A 18 -0.73 9.42 13.39
N ASP A 19 -1.02 10.72 13.36
CA ASP A 19 -0.05 11.79 13.56
C ASP A 19 0.57 11.79 14.96
N ASN A 20 -0.06 11.08 15.92
CA ASN A 20 0.46 10.93 17.28
C ASN A 20 1.53 9.83 17.38
N LYS A 21 1.79 9.09 16.30
CA LYS A 21 2.73 7.98 16.28
C LYS A 21 3.91 8.24 15.37
N ASN A 22 5.06 7.75 15.78
CA ASN A 22 6.24 7.79 14.93
C ASN A 22 6.08 6.78 13.79
N VAL A 23 6.21 7.24 12.54
CA VAL A 23 6.11 6.37 11.37
C VAL A 23 7.11 5.21 11.41
N ASN A 24 8.33 5.44 11.89
CA ASN A 24 9.35 4.40 11.97
C ASN A 24 8.96 3.29 12.94
N ASP A 25 8.25 3.62 14.03
CA ASP A 25 7.75 2.63 14.97
C ASP A 25 6.66 1.76 14.34
N ILE A 26 5.77 2.34 13.53
CA ILE A 26 4.73 1.59 12.80
C ILE A 26 5.38 0.64 11.78
N PHE A 27 6.39 1.09 11.05
CA PHE A 27 7.14 0.23 10.13
C PHE A 27 7.92 -0.86 10.87
N MET A 28 8.46 -0.56 12.05
CA MET A 28 9.10 -1.55 12.92
C MET A 28 8.11 -2.62 13.37
N LEU A 29 6.88 -2.24 13.75
CA LEU A 29 5.81 -3.18 14.05
C LEU A 29 5.46 -4.05 12.84
N GLY A 30 5.44 -3.48 11.63
CA GLY A 30 5.27 -4.25 10.39
C GLY A 30 6.37 -5.30 10.19
N HIS A 31 7.64 -4.93 10.37
CA HIS A 31 8.75 -5.89 10.29
C HIS A 31 8.69 -6.96 11.38
N GLN A 32 8.27 -6.59 12.60
CA GLN A 32 8.07 -7.54 13.69
C GLN A 32 6.96 -8.54 13.35
N ALA A 33 5.81 -8.07 12.86
CA ALA A 33 4.70 -8.93 12.46
C ALA A 33 5.08 -9.87 11.31
N MET A 34 5.83 -9.38 10.31
CA MET A 34 6.39 -10.22 9.25
C MET A 34 7.32 -11.29 9.81
N ARG A 35 8.21 -10.93 10.75
CA ARG A 35 9.10 -11.89 11.40
C ARG A 35 8.31 -12.97 12.14
N ASP A 36 7.33 -12.57 12.95
CA ASP A 36 6.56 -13.51 13.75
C ASP A 36 5.79 -14.50 12.88
N TYR A 37 5.28 -14.04 11.73
CA TYR A 37 4.74 -14.91 10.70
C TYR A 37 5.79 -15.90 10.16
N LEU A 38 6.96 -15.43 9.71
CA LEU A 38 8.00 -16.31 9.17
C LEU A 38 8.49 -17.35 10.19
N VAL A 39 8.65 -16.96 11.45
CA VAL A 39 8.99 -17.88 12.55
C VAL A 39 7.87 -18.90 12.79
N GLY A 40 6.61 -18.48 12.69
CA GLY A 40 5.45 -19.37 12.73
C GLY A 40 5.45 -20.42 11.61
N GLU A 41 5.96 -20.07 10.44
CA GLU A 41 6.18 -20.97 9.29
C GLU A 41 7.45 -21.84 9.45
N GLY A 42 8.12 -21.80 10.60
CA GLY A 42 9.32 -22.60 10.90
C GLY A 42 10.61 -22.02 10.33
N ILE A 43 10.62 -20.75 9.87
CA ILE A 43 11.79 -20.08 9.31
C ILE A 43 12.48 -19.27 10.40
N ASP A 44 13.71 -19.63 10.74
CA ASP A 44 14.53 -18.85 11.67
C ASP A 44 15.13 -17.64 10.96
N VAL A 45 14.69 -16.44 11.35
CA VAL A 45 15.20 -15.18 10.80
C VAL A 45 15.20 -14.07 11.85
N GLY A 46 16.28 -13.30 11.88
CA GLY A 46 16.44 -12.16 12.76
C GLY A 46 15.68 -10.93 12.25
N LEU A 47 15.06 -10.18 13.18
CA LEU A 47 14.40 -8.90 12.85
C LEU A 47 15.37 -7.92 12.17
N LYS A 48 16.62 -7.87 12.67
CA LYS A 48 17.66 -6.99 12.13
C LYS A 48 17.98 -7.30 10.67
N ASP A 49 17.99 -8.57 10.28
CA ASP A 49 18.27 -8.99 8.91
C ASP A 49 17.11 -8.63 7.99
N ILE A 50 15.85 -8.88 8.43
CA ILE A 50 14.64 -8.46 7.70
C ILE A 50 14.68 -6.95 7.44
N MET A 51 14.93 -6.15 8.47
CA MET A 51 14.96 -4.69 8.35
C MET A 51 16.09 -4.25 7.42
N LYS A 52 17.30 -4.80 7.58
CA LYS A 52 18.45 -4.47 6.75
C LYS A 52 18.18 -4.75 5.27
N VAL A 53 17.70 -5.94 4.94
CA VAL A 53 17.41 -6.35 3.55
C VAL A 53 16.26 -5.54 2.97
N SER A 54 15.16 -5.42 3.72
CA SER A 54 13.98 -4.67 3.26
C SER A 54 14.31 -3.21 2.99
N ASN A 55 14.97 -2.53 3.94
CA ASN A 55 15.36 -1.13 3.79
C ASN A 55 16.31 -0.95 2.60
N GLY A 56 17.33 -1.81 2.46
CA GLY A 56 18.25 -1.73 1.31
C GLY A 56 17.55 -1.87 -0.04
N ILE A 57 16.54 -2.72 -0.14
CA ILE A 57 15.73 -2.85 -1.37
C ILE A 57 14.87 -1.61 -1.60
N TYR A 58 14.18 -1.09 -0.57
CA TYR A 58 13.33 0.09 -0.70
C TYR A 58 14.12 1.38 -0.96
N ASP A 59 15.33 1.52 -0.40
CA ASP A 59 16.23 2.65 -0.63
C ASP A 59 16.62 2.79 -2.10
N VAL A 60 16.67 1.68 -2.85
CA VAL A 60 16.90 1.66 -4.30
C VAL A 60 15.59 1.78 -5.08
N TYR A 61 14.56 1.06 -4.66
CA TYR A 61 13.28 1.00 -5.37
C TYR A 61 12.54 2.35 -5.39
N ILE A 62 12.49 3.05 -4.26
CA ILE A 62 11.71 4.29 -4.14
C ILE A 62 12.22 5.35 -5.14
N PRO A 63 13.52 5.72 -5.16
CA PRO A 63 14.05 6.66 -6.15
C PRO A 63 13.85 6.20 -7.60
N PHE A 64 14.03 4.90 -7.88
CA PHE A 64 13.79 4.33 -9.19
C PHE A 64 12.33 4.56 -9.64
N SER A 65 11.36 4.22 -8.78
CA SER A 65 9.94 4.31 -9.11
C SER A 65 9.50 5.77 -9.32
N VAL A 66 10.03 6.70 -8.52
CA VAL A 66 9.76 8.14 -8.67
C VAL A 66 10.30 8.69 -9.97
N LYS A 67 11.51 8.27 -10.38
CA LYS A 67 12.16 8.78 -11.61
C LYS A 67 11.64 8.15 -12.90
N SER A 68 11.35 6.85 -12.87
CA SER A 68 10.87 6.09 -14.04
C SER A 68 9.35 6.12 -14.22
N PHE A 69 8.62 6.46 -13.15
CA PHE A 69 7.17 6.30 -13.02
C PHE A 69 6.68 4.85 -13.17
N ILE A 70 7.57 3.87 -13.01
CA ILE A 70 7.22 2.45 -12.97
C ILE A 70 6.88 2.07 -11.53
N GLU A 71 5.78 1.33 -11.34
CA GLU A 71 5.45 0.71 -10.06
C GLU A 71 5.68 -0.79 -10.16
N LEU A 72 6.54 -1.33 -9.30
CA LEU A 72 6.66 -2.77 -9.16
C LEU A 72 5.54 -3.31 -8.27
N LYS A 73 5.03 -4.48 -8.64
CA LYS A 73 4.11 -5.24 -7.81
C LYS A 73 4.84 -5.67 -6.54
N GLN A 74 4.22 -5.46 -5.38
CA GLN A 74 4.82 -5.85 -4.10
C GLN A 74 5.26 -7.31 -4.00
N PRO A 75 4.55 -8.32 -4.57
CA PRO A 75 5.06 -9.68 -4.63
C PRO A 75 6.47 -9.80 -5.22
N LEU A 76 6.84 -9.00 -6.23
CA LEU A 76 8.20 -9.00 -6.79
C LEU A 76 9.22 -8.44 -5.79
N ILE A 77 8.87 -7.36 -5.10
CA ILE A 77 9.73 -6.74 -4.08
C ILE A 77 9.95 -7.71 -2.92
N TYR A 78 8.88 -8.37 -2.43
CA TYR A 78 8.98 -9.33 -1.33
C TYR A 78 9.66 -10.63 -1.75
N SER A 79 9.51 -11.06 -2.99
CA SER A 79 10.31 -12.18 -3.54
C SER A 79 11.80 -11.87 -3.45
N ALA A 80 12.21 -10.65 -3.82
CA ALA A 80 13.61 -10.22 -3.70
C ALA A 80 14.09 -10.16 -2.24
N ILE A 81 13.25 -9.66 -1.32
CA ILE A 81 13.55 -9.64 0.12
C ILE A 81 13.77 -11.05 0.66
N LEU A 82 12.81 -11.96 0.44
CA LEU A 82 12.88 -13.33 0.95
C LEU A 82 14.04 -14.13 0.32
N TYR A 83 14.33 -13.88 -0.96
CA TYR A 83 15.49 -14.47 -1.63
C TYR A 83 16.81 -13.98 -1.01
N GLN A 84 16.97 -12.67 -0.78
CA GLN A 84 18.18 -12.12 -0.16
C GLN A 84 18.36 -12.53 1.31
N LEU A 85 17.27 -12.88 2.00
CA LEU A 85 17.31 -13.47 3.34
C LEU A 85 17.67 -14.97 3.33
N GLY A 86 17.76 -15.61 2.16
CA GLY A 86 18.02 -17.05 2.03
C GLY A 86 16.84 -17.93 2.45
N ILE A 87 15.61 -17.38 2.45
CA ILE A 87 14.42 -18.04 2.98
C ILE A 87 13.72 -18.90 1.93
N ALA A 88 13.52 -18.36 0.72
CA ALA A 88 12.75 -19.02 -0.31
C ALA A 88 13.24 -18.66 -1.72
N ASP A 89 13.14 -19.63 -2.62
CA ASP A 89 13.14 -19.35 -4.05
C ASP A 89 11.88 -18.54 -4.40
N TYR A 90 12.00 -17.69 -5.43
CA TYR A 90 11.06 -16.67 -5.89
C TYR A 90 9.60 -17.12 -6.17
N ALA A 91 9.26 -18.39 -5.97
CA ALA A 91 8.00 -19.00 -6.38
C ALA A 91 7.06 -19.40 -5.22
N ASN A 92 7.43 -19.21 -3.95
CA ASN A 92 6.53 -19.53 -2.83
C ASN A 92 5.49 -18.40 -2.60
N GLU A 93 4.44 -18.40 -3.43
CA GLU A 93 3.39 -17.37 -3.44
C GLU A 93 2.68 -17.22 -2.08
N GLU A 94 2.42 -18.33 -1.38
CA GLU A 94 1.75 -18.31 -0.06
C GLU A 94 2.61 -17.61 0.99
N LEU A 95 3.90 -17.95 1.06
CA LEU A 95 4.84 -17.33 1.99
C LEU A 95 5.04 -15.84 1.69
N ILE A 96 5.13 -15.47 0.39
CA ILE A 96 5.22 -14.08 -0.05
C ILE A 96 3.96 -13.31 0.37
N ALA A 97 2.78 -13.87 0.10
CA ALA A 97 1.52 -13.24 0.45
C ALA A 97 1.36 -13.09 1.97
N GLY A 98 1.73 -14.10 2.75
CA GLY A 98 1.71 -14.06 4.20
C GLY A 98 2.65 -13.01 4.77
N ALA A 99 3.90 -12.94 4.28
CA ALA A 99 4.86 -11.92 4.69
C ALA A 99 4.37 -10.50 4.39
N ILE A 100 3.79 -10.29 3.20
CA ILE A 100 3.15 -9.03 2.82
C ILE A 100 2.01 -8.69 3.78
N ASN A 101 1.07 -9.61 3.97
CA ASN A 101 -0.14 -9.36 4.76
C ASN A 101 0.17 -9.05 6.23
N SER A 102 1.14 -9.78 6.80
CA SER A 102 1.63 -9.59 8.16
C SER A 102 2.31 -8.24 8.32
N PHE A 103 3.18 -7.85 7.38
CA PHE A 103 3.81 -6.53 7.40
C PHE A 103 2.78 -5.39 7.38
N HIS A 104 1.78 -5.47 6.51
CA HIS A 104 0.79 -4.38 6.36
C HIS A 104 -0.27 -4.34 7.45
N GLY A 105 -0.39 -5.37 8.30
CA GLY A 105 -1.36 -5.40 9.40
C GLY A 105 -1.28 -4.16 10.29
N PRO A 106 -0.13 -3.92 10.95
CA PRO A 106 0.08 -2.74 11.78
C PRO A 106 -0.12 -1.42 11.02
N LEU A 107 0.27 -1.34 9.74
CA LEU A 107 0.04 -0.14 8.94
C LEU A 107 -1.47 0.13 8.80
N VAL A 108 -2.25 -0.87 8.37
CA VAL A 108 -3.72 -0.73 8.22
C VAL A 108 -4.36 -0.31 9.53
N GLU A 109 -3.95 -0.87 10.66
CA GLU A 109 -4.47 -0.52 11.99
C GLU A 109 -4.21 0.93 12.37
N ASN A 110 -3.04 1.46 12.03
CA ASN A 110 -2.61 2.81 12.39
C ASN A 110 -2.99 3.89 11.38
N TYR A 111 -3.55 3.54 10.22
CA TYR A 111 -4.19 4.54 9.37
C TYR A 111 -5.46 5.09 10.02
N GLN A 112 -5.76 6.35 9.72
CA GLN A 112 -6.95 7.11 10.07
C GLN A 112 -7.55 7.74 8.82
N ILE A 113 -8.81 8.14 8.91
CA ILE A 113 -9.54 8.86 7.88
C ILE A 113 -9.70 10.31 8.33
N TYR A 114 -9.49 11.28 7.43
CA TYR A 114 -9.79 12.68 7.75
C TYR A 114 -11.30 12.85 8.03
N GLU A 115 -11.63 13.64 9.05
CA GLU A 115 -12.98 13.75 9.59
C GLU A 115 -14.03 14.12 8.53
N GLU A 116 -13.67 15.00 7.61
CA GLU A 116 -14.56 15.57 6.60
C GLU A 116 -14.81 14.63 5.42
N VAL A 117 -13.98 13.60 5.23
CA VAL A 117 -13.95 12.80 3.99
C VAL A 117 -15.30 12.20 3.66
N LYS A 118 -15.95 11.55 4.62
CA LYS A 118 -17.25 10.91 4.37
C LYS A 118 -18.34 11.92 4.03
N GLY A 119 -18.29 13.11 4.65
CA GLY A 119 -19.20 14.22 4.34
C GLY A 119 -19.00 14.73 2.92
N VAL A 120 -17.75 15.02 2.55
CA VAL A 120 -17.37 15.51 1.22
C VAL A 120 -17.74 14.50 0.13
N LEU A 121 -17.38 13.22 0.29
CA LEU A 121 -17.69 12.18 -0.69
C LEU A 121 -19.20 11.99 -0.86
N SER A 122 -19.97 12.06 0.24
CA SER A 122 -21.44 11.96 0.19
C SER A 122 -22.05 13.15 -0.56
N GLU A 123 -21.61 14.36 -0.25
CA GLU A 123 -22.11 15.58 -0.89
C GLU A 123 -21.82 15.61 -2.40
N LEU A 124 -20.62 15.20 -2.81
CA LEU A 124 -20.28 15.12 -4.25
C LEU A 124 -21.16 14.09 -4.98
N LYS A 125 -21.50 12.96 -4.34
CA LYS A 125 -22.45 11.99 -4.90
C LYS A 125 -23.87 12.55 -4.97
N ASN A 126 -24.31 13.31 -3.97
CA ASN A 126 -25.62 13.97 -3.98
C ASN A 126 -25.74 14.96 -5.15
N ARG A 127 -24.64 15.62 -5.51
CA ARG A 127 -24.51 16.45 -6.72
C ARG A 127 -24.43 15.66 -8.03
N LYS A 128 -24.61 14.33 -7.98
CA LYS A 128 -24.58 13.40 -9.11
C LYS A 128 -23.24 13.32 -9.83
N LEU A 129 -22.14 13.69 -9.16
CA LEU A 129 -20.79 13.52 -9.68
C LEU A 129 -20.35 12.06 -9.55
N LYS A 130 -19.61 11.58 -10.55
CA LYS A 130 -18.89 10.30 -10.47
C LYS A 130 -17.60 10.49 -9.68
N LEU A 131 -17.27 9.55 -8.81
CA LEU A 131 -16.04 9.63 -8.01
C LEU A 131 -15.08 8.53 -8.44
N GLY A 132 -13.84 8.90 -8.72
CA GLY A 132 -12.74 7.97 -8.98
C GLY A 132 -11.66 8.09 -7.92
N LEU A 133 -10.93 7.00 -7.68
CA LEU A 133 -9.77 6.96 -6.82
C LEU A 133 -8.56 6.54 -7.64
N ILE A 134 -7.46 7.29 -7.57
CA ILE A 134 -6.19 7.00 -8.25
C ILE A 134 -5.06 7.12 -7.24
N SER A 135 -4.44 6.00 -6.88
CA SER A 135 -3.43 5.96 -5.82
C SER A 135 -2.12 5.33 -6.29
N ASN A 136 -1.02 5.98 -5.92
CA ASN A 136 0.30 5.38 -5.98
C ASN A 136 0.47 4.44 -4.78
N ASN A 137 0.24 3.14 -4.98
CA ASN A 137 0.37 2.14 -3.92
C ASN A 137 0.94 0.85 -4.52
N TYR A 138 2.11 0.43 -4.02
CA TYR A 138 2.79 -0.79 -4.47
C TYR A 138 2.06 -2.08 -4.05
N SER A 139 1.06 -2.00 -3.16
CA SER A 139 0.28 -3.13 -2.65
C SER A 139 -1.23 -2.98 -2.87
N THR A 140 -1.75 -3.74 -3.85
CA THR A 140 -3.19 -3.82 -4.14
C THR A 140 -3.99 -4.32 -2.93
N THR A 141 -3.51 -5.37 -2.26
CA THR A 141 -4.20 -5.96 -1.09
C THR A 141 -4.32 -4.95 0.05
N TYR A 142 -3.22 -4.28 0.38
CA TYR A 142 -3.19 -3.24 1.39
C TYR A 142 -4.13 -2.07 1.05
N PHE A 143 -4.13 -1.62 -0.20
CA PHE A 143 -5.05 -0.59 -0.69
C PHE A 143 -6.51 -0.97 -0.43
N PHE A 144 -6.94 -2.19 -0.81
CA PHE A 144 -8.32 -2.61 -0.61
C PHE A 144 -8.68 -2.82 0.87
N ARG A 145 -7.73 -3.28 1.70
CA ARG A 145 -7.93 -3.37 3.16
C ARG A 145 -8.20 -2.02 3.79
N LEU A 146 -7.49 -0.96 3.37
CA LEU A 146 -7.77 0.41 3.83
C LEU A 146 -9.18 0.86 3.43
N LEU A 147 -9.57 0.64 2.17
CA LEU A 147 -10.91 1.01 1.70
C LEU A 147 -12.03 0.26 2.43
N GLN A 148 -11.79 -1.01 2.79
CA GLN A 148 -12.71 -1.80 3.58
C GLN A 148 -12.80 -1.28 5.02
N LYS A 149 -11.66 -1.04 5.69
CA LYS A 149 -11.60 -0.53 7.07
C LYS A 149 -12.46 0.72 7.27
N PHE A 150 -12.41 1.64 6.31
CA PHE A 150 -13.11 2.92 6.40
C PHE A 150 -14.46 2.96 5.66
N ASP A 151 -14.90 1.84 5.09
CA ASP A 151 -16.12 1.72 4.29
C ASP A 151 -16.16 2.76 3.13
N LEU A 152 -15.03 2.91 2.44
CA LEU A 152 -14.85 3.86 1.35
C LEU A 152 -15.22 3.29 -0.02
N ASN A 153 -15.25 1.96 -0.16
CA ASN A 153 -15.52 1.28 -1.44
C ASN A 153 -16.82 1.73 -2.11
N LYS A 154 -17.86 2.03 -1.33
CA LYS A 154 -19.20 2.45 -1.79
C LYS A 154 -19.24 3.83 -2.46
N TYR A 155 -18.21 4.66 -2.28
CA TYR A 155 -18.20 6.02 -2.84
C TYR A 155 -17.68 6.04 -4.28
N PHE A 156 -16.73 5.18 -4.62
CA PHE A 156 -15.97 5.28 -5.87
C PHE A 156 -16.52 4.38 -6.98
N ASN A 157 -16.82 5.00 -8.13
CA ASN A 157 -17.20 4.33 -9.36
C ASN A 157 -16.04 3.61 -10.04
N ALA A 158 -14.82 4.14 -9.89
CA ALA A 158 -13.60 3.57 -10.42
C ALA A 158 -12.48 3.69 -9.38
N LYS A 159 -11.61 2.68 -9.34
CA LYS A 159 -10.44 2.63 -8.46
C LYS A 159 -9.27 2.18 -9.33
N VAL A 160 -8.19 2.95 -9.34
CA VAL A 160 -6.96 2.66 -10.08
C VAL A 160 -5.82 2.70 -9.09
N VAL A 161 -5.06 1.60 -9.05
CA VAL A 161 -3.89 1.45 -8.16
C VAL A 161 -2.67 1.18 -9.02
N SER A 162 -1.59 1.92 -8.79
CA SER A 162 -0.38 1.84 -9.61
C SER A 162 0.20 0.42 -9.71
N SER A 163 0.13 -0.37 -8.63
CA SER A 163 0.59 -1.77 -8.61
C SER A 163 -0.18 -2.70 -9.55
N GLU A 164 -1.44 -2.41 -9.86
CA GLU A 164 -2.22 -3.25 -10.79
C GLU A 164 -1.79 -3.02 -12.24
N ILE A 165 -1.41 -1.78 -12.56
CA ILE A 165 -1.12 -1.33 -13.93
C ILE A 165 0.37 -1.22 -14.26
N GLY A 166 1.25 -1.25 -13.24
CA GLY A 166 2.70 -1.19 -13.39
C GLY A 166 3.29 0.20 -13.61
N ILE A 167 2.45 1.25 -13.56
CA ILE A 167 2.85 2.65 -13.71
C ILE A 167 2.23 3.49 -12.59
N ARG A 168 2.91 4.56 -12.19
CA ARG A 168 2.47 5.44 -11.09
C ARG A 168 2.30 6.88 -11.56
N LYS A 169 1.43 7.65 -10.87
CA LYS A 169 1.34 9.10 -11.03
C LYS A 169 2.74 9.72 -10.85
N PRO A 170 3.12 10.71 -11.67
CA PRO A 170 2.31 11.46 -12.64
C PRO A 170 2.28 10.87 -14.07
N HIS A 171 2.69 9.60 -14.30
CA HIS A 171 2.65 9.02 -15.64
C HIS A 171 1.23 9.08 -16.22
N LYS A 172 1.07 9.71 -17.39
CA LYS A 172 -0.26 10.02 -17.95
C LYS A 172 -1.15 8.78 -18.15
N GLY A 173 -0.54 7.63 -18.44
CA GLY A 173 -1.26 6.36 -18.63
C GLY A 173 -2.09 5.88 -17.43
N ILE A 174 -1.89 6.40 -16.22
CA ILE A 174 -2.74 6.06 -15.07
C ILE A 174 -4.09 6.80 -15.07
N PHE A 175 -4.25 7.81 -15.94
CA PHE A 175 -5.46 8.65 -16.03
C PHE A 175 -6.33 8.34 -17.26
N PHE A 176 -5.90 7.43 -18.14
CA PHE A 176 -6.62 7.02 -19.36
C PHE A 176 -7.27 5.65 -19.16
#